data_AF-A0A1W9WL12-F1
#
_entry.id   AF-A0A1W9WL12-F1
#
_cell.length_a   1.000
_cell.length_b   1.000
_cell.length_c   1.000
_cell.angle_alpha   90.00
_cell.angle_beta   90.00
_cell.angle_gamma   90.00
#
_symmetry.space_group_name_H-M   'P 1'
#
loop_
_entity.id
_entity.type
_entity.pdbx_description
1 polymer ?
#
loop_
_entity_poly.entity_id
_entity_poly.type
_entity_poly.pdbx_seq_one_letter_code
_entity_poly.pdbx_strand_id
1 'polypeptide(L)'
;MPVGFKWFVEGLLTGDLAFGGEESAGASFLRMDGLPWCTDKDGFSAGLLSAEMIAKTGKTPAEIYGEILAPKHGAPFYRRADGPISQEQRRILKTLTPESIRVPSVAGLSIASRFRVVFSAGK
;
A
#
# COMPACT_ATOMS: atom_id res chain seq x y z
N MET A 1 -5.02 4.66 -4.92
CA MET A 1 -4.56 5.97 -4.41
C MET A 1 -3.08 6.14 -4.72
N PRO A 2 -2.59 7.37 -5.00
CA PRO A 2 -1.15 7.65 -5.07
C PRO A 2 -0.47 7.47 -3.70
N VAL A 3 0.87 7.58 -3.67
CA VAL A 3 1.64 7.59 -2.42
C VAL A 3 1.22 8.79 -1.56
N GLY A 4 1.12 8.58 -0.24
CA GLY A 4 0.78 9.57 0.76
C GLY A 4 -0.47 9.21 1.54
N PHE A 5 -0.36 9.13 2.87
CA PHE A 5 -1.49 8.79 3.75
C PHE A 5 -2.68 9.76 3.65
N LYS A 6 -2.46 10.99 3.18
CA LYS A 6 -3.51 12.00 2.95
C LYS A 6 -4.70 11.48 2.14
N TRP A 7 -4.51 10.48 1.28
CA TRP A 7 -5.57 9.90 0.46
C TRP A 7 -6.54 8.99 1.23
N PHE A 8 -6.21 8.62 2.47
CA PHE A 8 -7.08 7.80 3.33
C PHE A 8 -7.88 8.65 4.33
N VAL A 9 -7.49 9.91 4.55
CA VAL A 9 -8.02 10.78 5.62
C VAL A 9 -9.54 10.94 5.52
N GLU A 10 -10.05 11.30 4.34
CA GLU A 10 -11.49 11.53 4.15
C GLU A 10 -12.29 10.25 4.37
N GLY A 11 -11.86 9.12 3.79
CA GLY A 11 -12.54 7.84 3.99
C GLY A 11 -12.50 7.32 5.43
N LEU A 12 -11.40 7.54 6.16
CA LEU A 12 -11.34 7.23 7.58
C LEU A 12 -12.27 8.13 8.40
N LEU A 13 -12.33 9.42 8.05
CA LEU A 13 -13.16 10.40 8.74
C LEU A 13 -14.66 10.13 8.56
N THR A 14 -15.09 9.74 7.35
CA THR A 14 -16.48 9.42 7.04
C THR A 14 -16.88 8.01 7.48
N GLY A 15 -15.92 7.13 7.75
CA GLY A 15 -16.16 5.72 8.06
C GLY A 15 -16.31 4.83 6.81
N ASP A 16 -16.19 5.39 5.60
CA ASP A 16 -16.25 4.62 4.35
C ASP A 16 -15.01 3.73 4.13
N LEU A 17 -13.90 4.04 4.80
CA LEU A 17 -12.66 3.28 4.76
C LEU A 17 -12.32 2.74 6.16
N ALA A 18 -12.42 1.42 6.32
CA ALA A 18 -12.15 0.76 7.60
C ALA A 18 -10.65 0.68 7.97
N PHE A 19 -9.77 0.67 6.97
CA PHE A 19 -8.34 0.49 7.12
C PHE A 19 -7.58 1.22 6.02
N GLY A 20 -6.60 2.04 6.39
CA GLY A 20 -5.65 2.69 5.48
C GLY A 20 -4.23 2.33 5.87
N GLY A 21 -3.40 1.98 4.90
CA GLY A 21 -2.02 1.55 5.14
C GLY A 21 -1.08 1.86 3.99
N GLU A 22 0.17 2.18 4.33
CA GLU A 22 1.28 2.38 3.40
C GLU A 22 2.37 1.34 3.67
N GLU A 23 3.13 0.97 2.63
CA GLU A 23 4.20 -0.01 2.74
C GLU A 23 5.34 0.47 3.64
N SER A 24 5.42 1.78 3.90
CA SER A 24 6.33 2.41 4.85
C SER A 24 5.99 2.13 6.32
N ALA A 25 5.28 1.03 6.62
CA ALA A 25 4.83 0.60 7.95
C ALA A 25 3.91 1.60 8.69
N GLY A 26 3.12 2.40 7.95
CA GLY A 26 2.17 3.34 8.55
C GLY A 26 0.73 2.91 8.27
N ALA A 27 -0.12 2.83 9.29
CA ALA A 27 -1.53 2.46 9.12
C ALA A 27 -2.43 3.13 10.16
N SER A 28 -3.73 3.18 9.87
CA SER A 28 -4.81 3.47 10.83
C SER A 28 -6.08 2.72 10.43
N PHE A 29 -6.97 2.51 11.40
CA PHE A 29 -8.22 1.78 11.21
C PHE A 29 -9.32 2.33 12.11
N LEU A 30 -10.56 2.04 11.74
CA LEU A 30 -11.74 2.46 12.50
C LEU A 30 -11.84 1.72 13.83
N ARG A 31 -12.55 2.33 14.75
CA ARG A 31 -13.00 1.69 15.98
C ARG A 31 -14.07 0.64 15.65
N MET A 32 -14.35 -0.22 16.62
CA MET A 32 -15.39 -1.27 16.49
C MET A 32 -16.80 -0.72 16.22
N ASP A 33 -17.08 0.54 16.59
CA ASP A 33 -18.35 1.22 16.31
C ASP A 33 -18.38 1.91 14.92
N GLY A 34 -17.34 1.72 14.10
CA GLY A 34 -17.23 2.30 12.76
C GLY A 34 -16.82 3.79 12.75
N LEU A 35 -16.56 4.39 13.91
CA LEU A 35 -16.08 5.77 14.00
C LEU A 35 -14.55 5.83 13.91
N PRO A 36 -13.97 6.94 13.42
CA PRO A 36 -12.53 7.10 13.39
C PRO A 36 -11.91 7.05 14.80
N TRP A 37 -10.79 6.35 14.93
CA TRP A 37 -9.89 6.46 16.08
C TRP A 37 -8.88 7.59 15.86
N CYS A 38 -8.12 7.49 14.78
CA CYS A 38 -7.13 8.47 14.32
C CYS A 38 -7.17 8.53 12.80
N THR A 39 -7.21 9.72 12.22
CA THR A 39 -7.18 9.90 10.75
C THR A 39 -5.77 10.11 10.20
N ASP A 40 -4.74 10.06 11.07
CA ASP A 40 -3.34 9.93 10.70
C ASP A 40 -2.84 8.52 11.06
N LYS A 41 -1.60 8.19 10.70
CA LYS A 41 -0.97 6.92 11.05
C LYS A 41 -0.88 6.77 12.57
N ASP A 42 -1.26 5.60 13.08
CA ASP A 42 -1.16 5.27 14.50
C ASP A 42 -0.46 3.91 14.68
N GLY A 43 0.84 3.98 14.99
CA GLY A 43 1.66 2.80 15.27
C GLY A 43 1.33 2.13 16.61
N PHE A 44 0.75 2.85 17.58
CA PHE A 44 0.38 2.29 18.87
C PHE A 44 -0.81 1.35 18.72
N SER A 45 -1.85 1.80 18.02
CA SER A 45 -3.00 0.97 17.69
C SER A 45 -2.63 -0.23 16.82
N ALA A 46 -1.74 -0.07 15.83
CA ALA A 46 -1.24 -1.20 15.03
C ALA A 46 -0.44 -2.22 15.86
N GLY A 47 0.34 -1.75 16.84
CA GLY A 47 1.03 -2.62 17.81
C GLY A 47 0.06 -3.40 18.68
N LEU A 48 -0.98 -2.74 19.21
CA LEU A 48 -2.01 -3.40 20.01
C LEU A 48 -2.82 -4.42 19.19
N LEU A 49 -3.13 -4.11 17.93
CA LEU A 49 -3.77 -5.07 17.03
C LEU A 49 -2.92 -6.34 16.86
N SER A 50 -1.59 -6.19 16.77
CA SER A 50 -0.68 -7.35 16.70
C SER A 50 -0.75 -8.21 17.97
N ALA A 51 -0.85 -7.58 19.15
CA ALA A 51 -1.05 -8.29 20.41
C ALA A 51 -2.43 -8.96 20.48
N GLU A 52 -3.47 -8.30 19.99
CA GLU A 52 -4.82 -8.88 19.88
C GLU A 52 -4.83 -10.11 18.96
N MET A 53 -4.15 -10.06 17.81
CA MET A 53 -4.03 -11.20 16.91
C MET A 53 -3.45 -12.42 17.63
N ILE A 54 -2.41 -12.23 18.44
CA ILE A 54 -1.83 -13.31 19.26
C ILE A 54 -2.86 -13.82 20.28
N ALA A 55 -3.50 -12.91 21.03
CA ALA A 55 -4.47 -13.28 22.05
C ALA A 55 -5.69 -14.04 21.49
N LYS A 56 -6.15 -13.69 20.28
CA LYS A 56 -7.34 -14.27 19.65
C LYS A 56 -7.06 -15.53 18.86
N THR A 57 -5.89 -15.64 18.24
CA THR A 57 -5.57 -16.71 17.29
C THR A 57 -4.50 -17.67 17.79
N GLY A 58 -3.78 -17.31 18.85
CA GLY A 58 -2.60 -18.04 19.32
C GLY A 58 -1.37 -17.87 18.42
N LYS A 59 -1.43 -17.00 17.41
CA LYS A 59 -0.37 -16.81 16.41
C LYS A 59 0.02 -15.34 16.26
N THR A 60 1.30 -15.10 16.06
CA THR A 60 1.86 -13.81 15.68
C THR A 60 1.44 -13.43 14.25
N PRO A 61 1.47 -12.13 13.89
CA PRO A 61 1.24 -11.71 12.51
C PRO A 61 2.18 -12.38 11.49
N ALA A 62 3.43 -12.64 11.88
CA ALA A 62 4.42 -13.32 11.03
C ALA A 62 4.05 -14.78 10.75
N GLU A 63 3.60 -15.52 11.76
CA GLU A 63 3.11 -16.90 11.61
C GLU A 63 1.84 -16.94 10.75
N ILE A 64 0.90 -16.01 10.96
CA ILE A 64 -0.29 -15.90 10.11
C ILE A 64 0.10 -15.69 8.64
N TYR A 65 1.06 -14.81 8.36
CA TYR A 65 1.56 -14.63 7.01
C TYR A 65 2.22 -15.90 6.45
N GLY A 66 3.18 -16.48 7.18
CA GLY A 66 3.99 -17.60 6.71
C GLY A 66 3.23 -18.93 6.60
N GLU A 67 2.29 -19.19 7.50
CA GLU A 67 1.58 -20.47 7.58
C GLU A 67 0.22 -20.46 6.87
N ILE A 68 -0.40 -19.29 6.70
CA ILE A 68 -1.76 -19.19 6.14
C ILE A 68 -1.76 -18.43 4.82
N LEU A 69 -1.23 -17.21 4.79
CA LEU A 69 -1.35 -16.35 3.62
C LEU A 69 -0.42 -16.77 2.48
N ALA A 70 0.86 -16.99 2.78
CA ALA A 70 1.84 -17.37 1.76
C ALA A 70 1.54 -18.74 1.12
N PRO A 71 1.12 -19.80 1.85
CA PRO A 71 0.72 -21.06 1.21
C PRO A 71 -0.52 -20.94 0.33
N LYS A 72 -1.47 -20.06 0.72
CA LYS A 72 -2.73 -19.87 -0.01
C LYS A 72 -2.58 -19.01 -1.27
N HIS A 73 -1.71 -18.01 -1.22
CA HIS A 73 -1.62 -16.96 -2.25
C HIS A 73 -0.25 -16.87 -2.95
N GLY A 74 0.74 -17.63 -2.49
CA GLY A 74 2.14 -17.51 -2.90
C GLY A 74 2.89 -16.47 -2.07
N ALA A 75 4.21 -16.65 -1.94
CA ALA A 75 5.10 -15.71 -1.26
C ALA A 75 5.62 -14.64 -2.24
N PRO A 76 5.21 -13.37 -2.13
CA PRO A 76 5.74 -12.29 -2.96
C PRO A 76 7.18 -11.92 -2.57
N PHE A 77 8.00 -11.59 -3.57
CA PHE A 77 9.35 -11.03 -3.39
C PHE A 77 9.37 -9.57 -3.85
N TYR A 78 9.44 -8.64 -2.89
CA TYR A 78 9.44 -7.21 -3.16
C TYR A 78 10.85 -6.63 -3.15
N ARG A 79 11.14 -5.69 -4.06
CA ARG A 79 12.38 -4.92 -4.09
C ARG A 79 12.12 -3.49 -4.55
N ARG A 80 12.74 -2.52 -3.88
CA ARG A 80 12.88 -1.14 -4.37
C ARG A 80 14.24 -0.96 -5.03
N ALA A 81 14.27 -0.30 -6.18
CA ALA A 81 15.51 0.03 -6.88
C ALA A 81 15.40 1.45 -7.42
N ASP A 82 16.41 2.25 -7.12
CA ASP A 82 16.53 3.63 -7.60
C ASP A 82 17.78 3.74 -8.49
N GLY A 83 17.72 4.62 -9.48
CA GLY A 83 18.82 4.90 -10.38
C GLY A 83 18.88 6.39 -10.72
N PRO A 84 20.07 6.94 -10.99
CA PRO A 84 20.18 8.34 -11.37
C PRO A 84 19.44 8.58 -12.69
N ILE A 85 18.70 9.69 -12.77
CA ILE A 85 18.03 10.15 -13.99
C ILE A 85 18.43 11.59 -14.31
N SER A 86 18.55 11.90 -15.60
CA SER A 86 18.75 13.27 -16.06
C SER A 86 17.46 14.10 -15.90
N GLN A 87 17.60 15.43 -15.96
CA GLN A 87 16.43 16.32 -15.94
C GLN A 87 15.48 16.04 -17.12
N GLU A 88 16.03 15.66 -18.27
CA GLU A 88 15.26 15.27 -19.45
C GLU A 88 14.42 14.01 -19.19
N GLN A 89 15.06 12.95 -18.68
CA GLN A 89 14.38 11.71 -18.31
C GLN A 89 13.28 11.95 -17.28
N ARG A 90 13.54 12.84 -16.29
CA ARG A 90 12.54 13.24 -15.31
C ARG A 90 11.34 13.94 -15.95
N ARG A 91 11.55 14.78 -16.95
CA ARG A 91 10.46 15.46 -17.68
C ARG A 91 9.61 14.45 -18.44
N ILE A 92 10.24 13.53 -19.17
CA ILE A 92 9.57 12.45 -19.91
C ILE A 92 8.74 11.57 -18.95
N LEU A 93 9.34 11.14 -17.84
CA LEU A 93 8.66 10.29 -16.85
C LEU A 93 7.37 10.93 -16.33
N LYS A 94 7.37 12.25 -16.14
CA LYS A 94 6.19 13.00 -15.70
C LYS A 94 5.07 13.04 -16.74
N THR A 95 5.35 12.88 -18.03
CA THR A 95 4.37 12.99 -19.11
C THR A 95 3.88 11.65 -19.65
N LEU A 96 4.44 10.52 -19.21
CA LEU A 96 4.04 9.19 -19.68
C LEU A 96 2.55 8.92 -19.42
N THR A 97 1.91 8.30 -20.40
CA THR A 97 0.56 7.75 -20.32
C THR A 97 0.61 6.22 -20.46
N PRO A 98 -0.45 5.46 -20.12
CA PRO A 98 -0.51 4.02 -20.36
C PRO A 98 -0.15 3.62 -21.80
N GLU A 99 -0.54 4.42 -22.80
CA GLU A 99 -0.30 4.18 -24.23
C GLU A 99 1.17 4.39 -24.63
N SER A 100 1.94 5.10 -23.79
CA SER A 100 3.38 5.29 -23.98
C SER A 100 4.15 3.97 -23.84
N ILE A 101 3.58 2.97 -23.14
CA ILE A 101 4.21 1.66 -22.88
C ILE A 101 3.65 0.61 -23.84
N ARG A 102 4.36 0.37 -24.95
CA ARG A 102 3.92 -0.55 -26.02
C ARG A 102 4.38 -2.01 -25.86
N VAL A 103 5.22 -2.30 -24.85
CA VAL A 103 5.69 -3.67 -24.61
C VAL A 103 4.50 -4.60 -24.26
N PRO A 104 4.42 -5.80 -24.84
CA PRO A 104 3.28 -6.69 -24.63
C PRO A 104 3.39 -7.52 -23.34
N SER A 105 4.61 -7.75 -22.85
CA SER A 105 4.89 -8.63 -21.71
C SER A 105 5.97 -8.06 -20.77
N VAL A 106 5.97 -8.56 -19.53
CA VAL A 106 6.97 -8.30 -18.50
C VAL A 106 7.31 -9.62 -17.80
N ALA A 107 8.60 -9.92 -17.66
CA ALA A 107 9.08 -11.18 -17.08
C ALA A 107 8.43 -12.46 -17.69
N GLY A 108 8.15 -12.43 -18.99
CA GLY A 108 7.52 -13.55 -19.72
C GLY A 108 5.99 -13.63 -19.62
N LEU A 109 5.35 -12.73 -18.87
CA LEU A 109 3.89 -12.70 -18.69
C LEU A 109 3.27 -11.51 -19.44
N SER A 110 2.09 -11.71 -20.03
CA SER A 110 1.33 -10.65 -20.71
C SER A 110 0.91 -9.55 -19.73
N ILE A 111 1.03 -8.29 -20.13
CA ILE A 111 0.63 -7.16 -19.29
C ILE A 111 -0.89 -7.08 -19.21
N ALA A 112 -1.44 -7.33 -18.02
CA ALA A 112 -2.89 -7.28 -17.78
C ALA A 112 -3.45 -5.85 -17.83
N SER A 113 -2.70 -4.86 -17.37
CA SER A 113 -3.14 -3.46 -17.35
C SER A 113 -1.96 -2.49 -17.26
N ARG A 114 -2.19 -1.23 -17.66
CA ARG A 114 -1.22 -0.12 -17.61
C ARG A 114 -1.89 1.09 -16.98
N PHE A 115 -1.20 1.71 -16.03
CA PHE A 115 -1.74 2.85 -15.28
C PHE A 115 -0.67 3.92 -15.12
N ARG A 116 -1.09 5.18 -15.06
CA ARG A 116 -0.23 6.29 -14.65
C ARG A 116 -0.50 6.60 -13.19
N VAL A 117 0.52 6.50 -12.35
CA VAL A 117 0.44 6.99 -10.97
C VAL A 117 0.81 8.46 -10.97
N VAL A 118 -0.18 9.33 -10.76
CA VAL A 118 0.07 10.77 -10.65
C VAL A 118 0.56 11.04 -9.24
N PHE A 119 1.85 11.33 -9.11
CA PHE A 119 2.38 11.93 -7.89
C PHE A 119 1.85 13.36 -7.83
N SER A 120 0.85 13.61 -6.99
CA SER A 120 0.55 14.97 -6.55
C SER A 120 1.84 15.50 -5.96
N ALA A 121 2.48 16.44 -6.66
CA ALA A 121 3.37 17.36 -5.99
C ALA A 121 2.54 17.94 -4.84
N GLY A 122 2.90 17.61 -3.60
CA GLY A 122 2.55 18.47 -2.49
C GLY A 122 3.03 19.87 -2.85
N LYS A 123 2.25 20.88 -2.46
CA LYS A 123 2.68 22.28 -2.47
C LYS A 123 4.11 22.41 -1.94
#